data_AF-A0A3D1U2M5-F1
#
_entry.id   AF-A0A3D1U2M5-F1
#
_cell.length_a   1.000
_cell.length_b   1.000
_cell.length_c   1.000
_cell.angle_alpha   90.00
_cell.angle_beta   90.00
_cell.angle_gamma   90.00
#
_symmetry.space_group_name_H-M   'P 1'
#
loop_
_entity.id
_entity.type
_entity.pdbx_description
1 polymer ?
#
loop_
_entity_poly.entity_id
_entity_poly.type
_entity_poly.pdbx_seq_one_letter_code
_entity_poly.pdbx_strand_id
1 'polypeptide(L)'
;MVGRRRLDAEVVERGLADTRARAQAMILGGGVTVEGEIISKPSHPVEAGARIALVREPMPFVSRGGLKLRHALDVFDLDVTGRVA
;
A
#
# COMPACT_ATOMS: atom_id res chain seq x y z
N MET A 1 4.21 -11.68 -27.90
CA MET A 1 4.34 -12.29 -26.56
C MET A 1 4.05 -11.22 -25.55
N VAL A 2 2.95 -11.33 -24.81
CA VAL A 2 2.67 -10.43 -23.69
C VAL A 2 3.69 -10.78 -22.62
N GLY A 3 4.59 -9.85 -22.32
CA GLY A 3 5.72 -10.10 -21.43
C GLY A 3 5.26 -10.09 -19.97
N ARG A 4 5.55 -11.16 -19.24
CA ARG A 4 5.32 -11.23 -17.80
C ARG A 4 6.33 -10.32 -17.08
N ARG A 5 5.85 -9.29 -16.38
CA ARG A 5 6.68 -8.31 -15.65
C ARG A 5 6.49 -8.42 -14.14
N ARG A 6 7.36 -7.81 -13.36
CA ARG A 6 7.19 -7.72 -11.90
C ARG A 6 6.09 -6.71 -11.57
N LEU A 7 5.27 -7.02 -10.58
CA LEU A 7 4.20 -6.14 -10.10
C LEU A 7 4.71 -4.74 -9.75
N ASP A 8 5.86 -4.63 -9.07
CA ASP A 8 6.43 -3.33 -8.73
C ASP A 8 6.82 -2.47 -9.93
N ALA A 9 7.27 -3.09 -11.02
CA ALA A 9 7.55 -2.38 -12.28
C ALA A 9 6.25 -2.02 -13.01
N GLU A 10 5.29 -2.93 -13.04
CA GLU A 10 4.00 -2.73 -13.72
C GLU A 10 3.16 -1.62 -13.04
N VAL A 11 3.19 -1.53 -11.71
CA VAL A 11 2.52 -0.45 -10.94
C VAL A 11 3.08 0.92 -11.30
N VAL A 12 4.40 1.04 -11.50
CA VAL A 12 5.04 2.30 -11.90
C VAL A 12 4.73 2.63 -13.36
N GLU A 13 4.83 1.64 -14.25
CA GLU A 13 4.51 1.79 -15.67
C GLU A 13 3.09 2.33 -15.88
N ARG A 14 2.14 1.86 -15.07
CA ARG A 14 0.73 2.31 -15.12
C ARG A 14 0.47 3.64 -14.41
N GLY A 15 1.50 4.29 -13.87
CA GLY A 15 1.36 5.54 -13.13
C GLY A 15 0.62 5.40 -11.80
N LEU A 16 0.50 4.18 -11.26
CA LEU A 16 -0.15 3.94 -9.95
C LEU A 16 0.77 4.27 -8.78
N ALA A 17 2.08 4.39 -9.03
CA ALA A 17 3.06 4.91 -8.09
C ALA A 17 4.18 5.64 -8.85
N ASP A 18 4.71 6.72 -8.26
CA ASP A 18 5.72 7.56 -8.92
C ASP A 18 7.11 6.88 -9.02
N THR A 19 7.40 5.94 -8.11
CA THR A 19 8.70 5.26 -8.07
C THR A 19 8.54 3.79 -7.72
N ARG A 20 9.54 2.97 -8.07
CA ARG A 20 9.58 1.55 -7.71
C ARG A 20 9.59 1.33 -6.20
N ALA A 21 10.25 2.20 -5.42
CA ALA A 21 10.27 2.11 -3.97
C ALA A 21 8.88 2.35 -3.37
N ARG A 22 8.14 3.35 -3.89
CA ARG A 22 6.75 3.62 -3.50
C ARG A 22 5.84 2.46 -3.86
N ALA A 23 5.97 1.89 -5.07
CA ALA A 23 5.23 0.71 -5.48
C ALA A 23 5.49 -0.49 -4.55
N GLN A 24 6.75 -0.76 -4.19
CA GLN A 24 7.10 -1.84 -3.26
C GLN A 24 6.48 -1.65 -1.88
N ALA A 25 6.53 -0.43 -1.32
CA ALA A 25 5.90 -0.11 -0.04
C ALA A 25 4.39 -0.31 -0.08
N MET A 26 3.73 0.11 -1.16
CA MET A 26 2.29 -0.09 -1.35
C MET A 26 1.94 -1.58 -1.45
N ILE A 27 2.70 -2.36 -2.22
CA ILE A 27 2.49 -3.81 -2.35
C ILE A 27 2.69 -4.51 -1.00
N LEU A 28 3.81 -4.25 -0.30
CA LEU A 28 4.08 -4.82 1.02
C LEU A 28 3.04 -4.43 2.07
N GLY A 29 2.49 -3.21 1.95
CA GLY A 29 1.42 -2.71 2.79
C GLY A 29 0.05 -3.33 2.53
N GLY A 30 -0.10 -4.17 1.50
CA GLY A 30 -1.38 -4.72 1.06
C GLY A 30 -2.24 -3.72 0.30
N GLY A 31 -1.64 -2.65 -0.22
CA GLY A 31 -2.30 -1.56 -0.93
C GLY A 31 -2.53 -1.81 -2.42
N VAL A 32 -2.18 -2.99 -2.94
CA VAL A 32 -2.30 -3.34 -4.36
C VAL A 32 -3.01 -4.68 -4.52
N THR A 33 -3.96 -4.72 -5.44
CA THR A 33 -4.66 -5.94 -5.87
C THR A 33 -4.32 -6.29 -7.31
N VAL A 34 -4.28 -7.58 -7.61
CA VAL A 34 -4.16 -8.14 -8.96
C VAL A 34 -5.33 -9.11 -9.16
N GLU A 35 -6.16 -8.91 -10.17
CA GLU A 35 -7.38 -9.70 -10.42
C GLU A 35 -8.30 -9.83 -9.21
N GLY A 36 -8.33 -8.81 -8.34
CA GLY A 36 -9.17 -8.77 -7.14
C GLY A 36 -8.51 -9.37 -5.89
N GLU A 37 -7.32 -9.96 -5.98
CA GLU A 37 -6.58 -10.51 -4.84
C GLU A 37 -5.49 -9.54 -4.36
N ILE A 38 -5.34 -9.37 -3.05
CA ILE A 38 -4.25 -8.58 -2.47
C ILE A 38 -2.94 -9.32 -2.66
N ILE A 39 -1.99 -8.69 -3.34
CA ILE A 39 -0.65 -9.23 -3.54
C ILE A 39 0.32 -8.47 -2.63
N SER A 40 1.08 -9.19 -1.82
CA SER A 40 2.07 -8.64 -0.89
C SER A 40 3.52 -8.85 -1.33
N LYS A 41 3.75 -9.47 -2.50
CA LYS A 41 5.08 -9.76 -3.05
C LYS A 41 5.39 -8.80 -4.22
N PRO A 42 6.33 -7.85 -4.09
CA PRO A 42 6.62 -6.89 -5.17
C PRO A 42 7.19 -7.53 -6.45
N SER A 43 7.91 -8.64 -6.31
CA SER A 43 8.42 -9.44 -7.43
C SER A 43 7.40 -10.42 -8.02
N HIS A 44 6.13 -10.35 -7.59
CA HIS A 44 5.08 -11.20 -8.14
C HIS A 44 4.97 -10.97 -9.65
N PRO A 45 5.01 -12.03 -10.47
CA PRO A 45 4.89 -11.90 -11.90
C PRO A 45 3.45 -11.58 -12.32
N VAL A 46 3.27 -10.55 -13.14
CA VAL A 46 1.97 -10.14 -13.69
C VAL A 46 2.00 -10.10 -15.21
N GLU A 47 0.90 -10.50 -15.83
CA GLU A 47 0.67 -10.34 -17.26
C GLU A 47 0.36 -8.87 -17.57
N ALA A 48 0.79 -8.36 -18.74
CA ALA A 48 0.59 -6.94 -19.07
C ALA A 48 -0.90 -6.52 -19.13
N GLY A 49 -1.81 -7.48 -19.33
CA GLY A 49 -3.26 -7.27 -19.33
C GLY A 49 -3.96 -7.47 -17.98
N ALA A 50 -3.24 -7.88 -16.93
CA ALA A 50 -3.85 -8.15 -15.63
C ALA A 50 -4.50 -6.87 -15.06
N ARG A 51 -5.67 -6.98 -14.44
CA ARG A 51 -6.33 -5.88 -13.72
C ARG A 51 -5.58 -5.62 -12.42
N ILE A 52 -4.99 -4.43 -12.32
CA ILE A 52 -4.26 -3.96 -11.14
C ILE A 52 -5.00 -2.76 -10.58
N ALA A 53 -5.35 -2.81 -9.29
CA ALA A 53 -6.03 -1.71 -8.62
C ALA A 53 -5.40 -1.41 -7.26
N LEU A 54 -5.44 -0.14 -6.88
CA LEU A 54 -5.03 0.30 -5.55
C LEU A 54 -6.17 0.03 -4.56
N VAL A 55 -5.84 -0.54 -3.41
CA VAL A 55 -6.78 -0.65 -2.29
C VAL A 55 -7.02 0.77 -1.77
N ARG A 56 -8.21 1.31 -2.05
CA ARG A 56 -8.64 2.63 -1.59
C ARG A 56 -9.01 2.58 -0.11
N GLU A 57 -8.02 2.47 0.75
CA GLU A 57 -8.07 3.15 2.04
C GLU A 57 -6.77 3.94 2.17
N PRO A 58 -6.80 5.29 2.08
CA PRO A 58 -5.62 6.06 2.38
C PRO A 58 -5.25 5.79 3.83
N MET A 59 -4.11 5.12 4.05
CA MET A 59 -3.59 4.91 5.40
C MET A 59 -3.26 6.30 5.95
N PRO A 60 -3.97 6.78 6.99
CA PRO A 60 -3.81 8.16 7.47
C PRO A 60 -2.47 8.38 8.19
N PHE A 61 -1.68 7.31 8.36
CA PHE A 61 -0.44 7.29 9.12
C PHE A 61 0.67 6.62 8.31
N VAL A 62 1.92 7.00 8.56
CA VAL A 62 3.11 6.45 7.89
C VAL A 62 3.36 4.97 8.15
N SER A 63 2.68 4.38 9.14
CA SER A 63 2.73 2.94 9.44
C SER A 63 1.46 2.50 10.16
N ARG A 64 1.30 1.18 10.32
CA ARG A 64 0.27 0.58 11.18
C ARG A 64 0.40 1.00 12.66
N GLY A 65 1.55 1.54 13.09
CA GLY A 65 1.73 2.08 14.43
C GLY A 65 0.77 3.23 14.75
N GLY A 66 0.50 4.10 13.77
CA GLY A 66 -0.45 5.20 13.96
C GLY A 66 -1.89 4.71 14.14
N LEU A 67 -2.29 3.62 13.46
CA LEU A 67 -3.61 3.02 13.65
C LEU A 67 -3.77 2.48 15.08
N LYS A 68 -2.73 1.82 15.59
CA LYS A 68 -2.71 1.30 16.96
C LYS A 68 -2.77 2.43 17.99
N LEU A 69 -1.98 3.48 17.78
CA LEU A 69 -1.94 4.63 18.67
C LEU A 69 -3.29 5.36 18.69
N ARG A 70 -3.87 5.66 17.52
CA ARG A 70 -5.22 6.26 17.44
C ARG A 70 -6.24 5.43 18.23
N HIS A 71 -6.27 4.12 17.99
CA HIS A 71 -7.17 3.22 18.72
C HIS A 71 -6.94 3.28 20.25
N ALA A 72 -5.69 3.34 20.71
CA ALA A 72 -5.38 3.49 22.12
C ALA A 72 -5.87 4.84 22.67
N LEU A 73 -5.67 5.95 21.95
CA LEU A 73 -6.15 7.27 22.37
C LEU A 73 -7.68 7.29 22.49
N ASP A 74 -8.40 6.68 21.53
CA ASP A 74 -9.86 6.57 21.55
C ASP A 74 -10.37 5.70 22.70
N VAL A 75 -9.75 4.53 22.92
CA VAL A 75 -10.17 3.58 23.97
C VAL A 75 -9.90 4.10 25.38
N PHE A 76 -8.79 4.80 25.56
CA PHE A 76 -8.38 5.33 26.87
C PHE A 76 -8.81 6.79 27.10
N ASP A 77 -9.52 7.40 26.14
CA ASP A 77 -10.00 8.79 26.20
C ASP A 77 -8.88 9.80 26.52
N LEU A 78 -7.77 9.70 25.78
CA LEU A 78 -6.57 10.51 26.01
C LEU A 78 -6.47 11.69 25.03
N ASP A 79 -6.65 12.91 25.52
CA ASP A 79 -6.33 14.13 24.78
C ASP A 79 -4.83 14.48 24.89
N VAL A 80 -4.15 14.41 23.74
CA VAL A 80 -2.72 14.74 23.59
C VAL A 80 -2.50 16.04 22.82
N THR A 81 -3.56 16.83 22.60
CA THR A 81 -3.47 18.13 21.92
C THR A 81 -2.42 19.02 22.59
N GLY A 82 -1.52 19.58 21.79
CA GLY A 82 -0.46 20.47 22.27
C GLY A 82 0.72 19.79 22.98
N ARG A 83 0.74 18.45 23.06
CA ARG A 83 1.86 17.71 23.68
C ARG A 83 2.95 17.40 22.65
N VAL A 84 4.21 17.47 23.09
CA VAL A 84 5.42 17.10 22.33
C VAL A 84 6.26 16.13 23.16
N ALA A 85 6.98 15.24 22.48
CA ALA A 85 7.88 14.25 23.08
C ALA A 85 9.29 14.82 23.29
#